data_AF-A0A969QG48-F1
#
_entry.id   AF-A0A969QG48-F1
#
_cell.length_a   1.000
_cell.length_b   1.000
_cell.length_c   1.000
_cell.angle_alpha   90.00
_cell.angle_beta   90.00
_cell.angle_gamma   90.00
#
_symmetry.space_group_name_H-M   'P 1'
#
loop_
_entity.id
_entity.type
_entity.pdbx_description
1 polymer ?
#
loop_
_entity_poly.entity_id
_entity_poly.type
_entity_poly.pdbx_seq_one_letter_code
_entity_poly.pdbx_strand_id
1 'polypeptide(L)'
;MFAVAGKTFTGVYNPWRADLFTAGISTGIGNIETYAVFPGFVVQMMKGKLLWLRNLLLNSAIWFLPEGPSEKQLQQGKTYVMAMVTDGTVKKSVSFKGPEAYLFTALCLREIAANILQGNYAVGFQTPAYFGKMLLDRIEPIEWDR
;
A
#
# COMPACT_ATOMS: atom_id res chain seq x y z
N MET A 1 12.88 -1.06 -10.56
CA MET A 1 12.74 0.30 -10.00
C MET A 1 11.40 0.86 -10.46
N PHE A 2 10.75 1.68 -9.64
CA PHE A 2 9.45 2.28 -9.90
C PHE A 2 9.54 3.79 -9.69
N ALA A 3 8.90 4.59 -10.52
CA ALA A 3 8.88 6.05 -10.38
C ALA A 3 7.46 6.50 -10.00
N VAL A 4 7.34 7.27 -8.93
CA VAL A 4 6.07 7.83 -8.43
C VAL A 4 6.32 9.24 -7.93
N ALA A 5 5.54 10.22 -8.37
CA ALA A 5 5.64 11.63 -7.97
C ALA A 5 7.09 12.18 -8.00
N GLY A 6 7.82 11.88 -9.08
CA GLY A 6 9.21 12.31 -9.28
C GLY A 6 10.26 11.60 -8.40
N LYS A 7 9.87 10.58 -7.62
CA LYS A 7 10.78 9.78 -6.79
C LYS A 7 10.93 8.36 -7.35
N THR A 8 12.15 7.83 -7.26
CA THR A 8 12.46 6.46 -7.66
C THR A 8 12.55 5.53 -6.46
N PHE A 9 11.88 4.40 -6.55
CA PHE A 9 11.81 3.37 -5.52
C PHE A 9 12.34 2.03 -6.04
N THR A 10 13.02 1.29 -5.16
CA THR A 10 13.37 -0.11 -5.40
C THR A 10 12.41 -0.99 -4.61
N GLY A 11 11.43 -1.57 -5.29
CA GLY A 11 10.49 -2.50 -4.67
C GLY A 11 11.09 -3.90 -4.52
N VAL A 12 10.70 -4.57 -3.44
CA VAL A 12 10.95 -5.98 -3.18
C VAL A 12 9.64 -6.72 -3.42
N TYR A 13 9.69 -7.83 -4.15
CA TYR A 13 8.53 -8.69 -4.39
C TYR A 13 7.94 -9.16 -3.05
N ASN A 14 6.62 -9.02 -2.89
CA ASN A 14 5.92 -9.33 -1.65
C ASN A 14 4.60 -10.07 -1.94
N PRO A 15 4.61 -11.40 -2.14
CA PRO A 15 3.43 -12.17 -2.56
C PRO A 15 2.38 -12.38 -1.45
N TRP A 16 2.65 -11.92 -0.22
CA TRP A 16 1.82 -12.25 0.95
C TRP A 16 0.76 -11.18 1.24
N ARG A 17 0.48 -10.31 0.27
CA ARG A 17 -0.52 -9.27 0.43
C ARG A 17 -1.93 -9.85 0.25
N ALA A 18 -2.76 -9.70 1.27
CA ALA A 18 -4.14 -10.22 1.28
C ALA A 18 -5.04 -9.57 0.20
N ASP A 19 -4.70 -8.36 -0.25
CA ASP A 19 -5.42 -7.63 -1.29
C ASP A 19 -5.33 -8.32 -2.67
N LEU A 20 -4.33 -9.17 -2.91
CA LEU A 20 -4.18 -9.95 -4.16
C LEU A 20 -5.42 -10.79 -4.47
N PHE A 21 -6.03 -11.40 -3.46
CA PHE A 21 -7.25 -12.19 -3.63
C PHE A 21 -8.41 -11.32 -4.13
N THR A 22 -8.65 -10.19 -3.46
CA THR A 22 -9.72 -9.27 -3.85
C THR A 22 -9.44 -8.55 -5.16
N ALA A 23 -8.17 -8.31 -5.49
CA ALA A 23 -7.76 -7.73 -6.76
C ALA A 23 -8.04 -8.69 -7.92
N GLY A 24 -7.74 -9.99 -7.76
CA GLY A 24 -8.09 -11.03 -8.73
C GLY A 24 -9.60 -11.10 -8.97
N ILE A 25 -10.40 -11.11 -7.91
CA ILE A 25 -11.87 -11.07 -8.01
C ILE A 25 -12.36 -9.82 -8.74
N SER A 26 -11.82 -8.65 -8.40
CA SER A 26 -12.33 -7.37 -8.90
C SER A 26 -11.91 -7.06 -10.34
N THR A 27 -10.78 -7.62 -10.79
CA THR A 27 -10.20 -7.31 -12.10
C THR A 27 -10.30 -8.45 -13.11
N GLY A 28 -10.46 -9.70 -12.65
CA GLY A 28 -10.35 -10.90 -13.47
C GLY A 28 -8.92 -11.23 -13.94
N ILE A 29 -7.91 -10.49 -13.46
CA ILE A 29 -6.52 -10.69 -13.87
C ILE A 29 -5.92 -11.87 -13.09
N GLY A 30 -5.46 -12.88 -13.82
CA GLY A 30 -4.89 -14.10 -13.23
C GLY A 30 -3.45 -13.99 -12.74
N ASN A 31 -2.70 -12.99 -13.22
CA ASN A 31 -1.32 -12.75 -12.80
C ASN A 31 -1.17 -11.36 -12.17
N ILE A 32 -1.04 -11.31 -10.84
CA ILE A 32 -0.91 -10.06 -10.08
C ILE A 32 0.32 -10.19 -9.19
N GLU A 33 1.24 -9.24 -9.34
CA GLU A 33 2.44 -9.13 -8.51
C GLU A 33 2.35 -7.87 -7.66
N THR A 34 2.76 -7.99 -6.40
CA THR A 34 2.86 -6.85 -5.49
C THR A 34 4.30 -6.66 -5.02
N TYR A 35 4.65 -5.39 -4.86
CA TYR A 35 5.98 -4.97 -4.46
C TYR A 35 5.86 -3.99 -3.30
N ALA A 36 6.81 -4.05 -2.36
CA ALA A 36 6.88 -3.13 -1.22
C ALA A 36 8.30 -2.58 -1.07
N VAL A 37 8.41 -1.37 -0.53
CA VAL A 37 9.70 -0.73 -0.27
C VAL A 37 10.07 -0.96 1.19
N PHE A 38 11.29 -1.42 1.44
CA PHE A 38 11.84 -1.64 2.77
C PHE A 38 13.18 -0.92 2.93
N PRO A 39 13.57 -0.56 4.17
CA PRO A 39 14.92 -0.08 4.44
C PRO A 39 15.98 -1.09 3.98
N GLY A 40 17.12 -0.60 3.50
CA GLY A 40 18.16 -1.46 2.90
C GLY A 40 18.65 -2.57 3.83
N PHE A 41 18.82 -2.30 5.13
CA PHE A 41 19.24 -3.32 6.10
C PHE A 41 18.21 -4.44 6.26
N VAL A 42 16.91 -4.12 6.19
CA VAL A 42 15.82 -5.12 6.18
C VAL A 42 15.92 -6.00 4.94
N VAL A 43 16.18 -5.40 3.77
CA VAL A 43 16.38 -6.15 2.53
C VAL A 43 17.60 -7.07 2.62
N GLN A 44 18.70 -6.63 3.24
CA GLN A 44 19.87 -7.51 3.46
C GLN A 44 19.53 -8.68 4.40
N MET A 45 18.74 -8.45 5.45
CA MET A 45 18.25 -9.52 6.34
C MET A 45 17.37 -10.53 5.62
N MET A 46 16.46 -10.07 4.76
CA MET A 46 15.63 -10.94 3.92
C MET A 46 16.47 -11.78 2.95
N LYS A 47 17.64 -11.28 2.52
CA LYS A 47 18.60 -12.00 1.68
C LYS A 47 19.53 -12.94 2.46
N GLY A 48 19.27 -13.17 3.75
CA GLY A 48 20.08 -14.05 4.61
C GLY A 48 21.39 -13.43 5.08
N LYS A 49 21.61 -12.12 4.88
CA LYS A 49 22.76 -11.38 5.42
C LYS A 49 22.38 -10.70 6.73
N LEU A 50 23.34 -10.21 7.52
CA LEU A 50 23.07 -9.51 8.79
C LEU A 50 22.16 -10.29 9.77
N LEU A 51 22.21 -11.64 9.78
CA LEU A 51 21.36 -12.47 10.63
C LEU A 51 21.58 -12.21 12.13
N TRP A 52 22.79 -11.80 12.51
CA TRP A 52 23.09 -11.36 13.88
C TRP A 52 22.22 -10.17 14.28
N LEU A 53 22.08 -9.16 13.40
CA LEU A 53 21.24 -7.99 13.63
C LEU A 53 19.76 -8.39 13.68
N ARG A 54 19.32 -9.29 12.79
CA ARG A 54 17.96 -9.85 12.83
C ARG A 54 17.65 -10.46 14.19
N ASN A 55 18.55 -11.31 14.70
CA ASN A 55 18.33 -11.99 15.97
C ASN A 55 18.34 -11.01 17.15
N LEU A 56 19.23 -10.01 17.16
CA LEU A 56 19.20 -8.94 18.17
C LEU A 56 17.89 -8.16 18.15
N LEU A 57 17.41 -7.78 16.95
CA LEU A 57 16.16 -7.03 16.81
C LEU A 57 14.96 -7.84 17.32
N LEU A 58 14.85 -9.10 16.90
CA LEU A 58 13.72 -9.96 17.26
C LEU A 58 13.71 -10.36 18.74
N ASN A 59 14.88 -10.59 19.34
CA ASN A 59 14.94 -11.09 20.72
C ASN A 59 15.00 -9.99 21.78
N SER A 60 15.53 -8.81 21.43
CA SER A 60 15.82 -7.76 22.42
C SER A 60 15.19 -6.43 22.06
N ALA A 61 15.27 -5.99 20.80
CA ALA A 61 14.86 -4.64 20.44
C ALA A 61 13.36 -4.49 20.16
N ILE A 62 12.66 -5.58 19.82
CA ILE A 62 11.25 -5.54 19.41
C ILE A 62 10.35 -4.98 20.52
N TRP A 63 10.70 -5.24 21.79
CA TRP A 63 10.00 -4.74 22.98
C TRP A 63 10.12 -3.22 23.17
N PHE A 64 11.06 -2.58 22.49
CA PHE A 64 11.30 -1.13 22.55
C PHE A 64 10.83 -0.41 21.28
N LEU A 65 10.32 -1.14 20.28
CA LEU A 65 9.74 -0.52 19.10
C LEU A 65 8.40 0.13 19.48
N PRO A 66 8.12 1.34 18.97
CA PRO A 66 6.83 1.98 19.23
C PRO A 66 5.72 1.14 18.60
N GLU A 67 4.56 1.13 19.26
CA GLU A 67 3.37 0.42 18.76
C GLU A 67 2.92 0.93 17.38
N GLY A 68 3.19 2.19 17.08
CA GLY A 68 2.80 2.84 15.84
C GLY A 68 3.60 4.10 15.54
N PRO A 69 3.26 4.81 14.46
CA PRO A 69 3.90 6.06 14.11
C PRO A 69 3.64 7.14 15.17
N SER A 70 4.66 7.93 15.46
CA SER A 70 4.52 9.17 16.24
C SER A 70 3.69 10.22 15.49
N GLU A 71 3.16 11.21 16.21
CA GLU A 71 2.44 12.36 15.64
C GLU A 71 3.22 13.04 14.51
N LYS A 72 4.53 13.23 14.71
CA LYS A 72 5.41 13.80 13.68
C LYS A 72 5.46 12.92 12.42
N GLN A 73 5.53 11.61 12.59
CA GLN A 73 5.53 10.67 11.47
C GLN A 73 4.18 10.68 10.74
N LEU A 74 3.05 10.75 11.46
CA LEU A 74 1.72 10.87 10.88
C LEU A 74 1.59 12.14 10.03
N GLN A 75 2.07 13.29 10.52
CA GLN A 75 1.98 14.57 9.82
C GLN A 75 2.91 14.65 8.60
N GLN A 76 4.13 14.11 8.72
CA GLN A 76 5.18 14.29 7.69
C GLN A 76 5.26 13.12 6.71
N GLY A 77 4.81 11.94 7.11
CA GLY A 77 4.84 10.73 6.32
C GLY A 77 4.01 10.86 5.04
N LYS A 78 4.40 10.07 4.04
CA LYS A 78 3.75 10.00 2.74
C LYS A 78 3.73 8.57 2.24
N THR A 79 2.64 8.20 1.61
CA THR A 79 2.53 6.98 0.81
C THR A 79 2.79 7.28 -0.66
N TYR A 80 3.36 6.31 -1.36
CA TYR A 80 3.62 6.34 -2.80
C TYR A 80 3.10 5.03 -3.36
N VAL A 81 2.10 5.10 -4.23
CA VAL A 81 1.43 3.92 -4.78
C VAL A 81 1.46 3.99 -6.29
N MET A 82 1.75 2.86 -6.91
CA MET A 82 1.71 2.68 -8.36
C MET A 82 0.99 1.37 -8.65
N ALA A 83 0.06 1.41 -9.59
CA ALA A 83 -0.54 0.24 -10.20
C ALA A 83 -0.17 0.24 -11.69
N MET A 84 0.15 -0.94 -12.22
CA MET A 84 0.52 -1.13 -13.61
C MET A 84 -0.16 -2.38 -14.14
N VAL A 85 -0.70 -2.28 -15.35
CA VAL A 85 -1.34 -3.38 -16.06
C VAL A 85 -0.77 -3.47 -17.46
N THR A 86 -0.66 -4.70 -17.97
CA THR A 86 -0.23 -4.96 -19.34
C THR A 86 -0.99 -6.16 -19.89
N ASP A 87 -1.35 -6.11 -21.16
CA ASP A 87 -1.88 -7.25 -21.93
C ASP A 87 -0.79 -7.95 -22.78
N GLY A 88 0.48 -7.54 -22.59
CA GLY A 88 1.62 -7.98 -23.39
C GLY A 88 1.96 -7.06 -24.57
N THR A 89 1.02 -6.23 -25.01
CA THR A 89 1.20 -5.24 -26.08
C THR A 89 1.18 -3.81 -25.53
N VAL A 90 0.16 -3.50 -24.72
CA VAL A 90 -0.08 -2.18 -24.16
C VAL A 90 0.16 -2.22 -22.66
N LYS A 91 1.04 -1.34 -22.18
CA LYS A 91 1.23 -1.09 -20.76
C LYS A 91 0.52 0.21 -20.35
N LYS A 92 -0.26 0.14 -19.27
CA LYS A 92 -0.85 1.32 -18.61
C LYS A 92 -0.42 1.34 -17.15
N SER A 93 -0.29 2.54 -16.61
CA SER A 93 -0.01 2.73 -15.18
C SER A 93 -0.76 3.92 -14.63
N VAL A 94 -1.05 3.84 -13.35
CA VAL A 94 -1.55 4.96 -12.56
C VAL A 94 -0.76 5.00 -11.25
N SER A 95 -0.48 6.19 -10.77
CA SER A 95 0.23 6.37 -9.51
C SER A 95 -0.21 7.64 -8.79
N PHE A 96 -0.04 7.64 -7.48
CA PHE A 96 -0.33 8.80 -6.65
C PHE A 96 0.60 8.87 -5.44
N LYS A 97 0.72 10.09 -4.92
CA LYS A 97 1.29 10.39 -3.61
C LYS A 97 0.15 10.75 -2.65
N GLY A 98 0.16 10.15 -1.46
CA GLY A 98 -0.89 10.32 -0.46
C GLY A 98 -0.39 10.77 0.92
N PRO A 99 -1.26 10.79 1.95
CA PRO A 99 -0.86 10.97 3.34
C PRO A 99 0.03 9.82 3.84
N GLU A 100 0.47 9.89 5.10
CA GLU A 100 1.13 8.78 5.77
C GLU A 100 0.27 7.48 5.68
N ALA A 101 0.90 6.30 5.64
CA ALA A 101 0.23 5.04 5.34
C ALA A 101 -0.84 4.61 6.34
N TYR A 102 -0.61 4.73 7.65
CA TYR A 102 -1.63 4.45 8.68
C TYR A 102 -2.77 5.46 8.61
N LEU A 103 -2.44 6.74 8.47
CA LEU A 103 -3.44 7.79 8.26
C LEU A 103 -4.27 7.51 7.00
N PHE A 104 -3.62 7.11 5.91
CA PHE A 104 -4.28 6.76 4.65
C PHE A 104 -5.25 5.59 4.82
N THR A 105 -4.87 4.54 5.54
CA THR A 105 -5.78 3.43 5.87
C THR A 105 -6.99 3.91 6.67
N ALA A 106 -6.79 4.74 7.68
CA ALA A 106 -7.89 5.28 8.48
C ALA A 106 -8.86 6.14 7.64
N LEU A 107 -8.32 6.96 6.72
CA LEU A 107 -9.11 7.79 5.81
C LEU A 107 -9.90 6.93 4.80
N CYS A 108 -9.30 5.87 4.24
CA CYS A 108 -10.03 4.91 3.41
C CYS A 108 -11.20 4.26 4.16
N LEU A 109 -10.99 3.84 5.42
CA LEU A 109 -12.06 3.27 6.25
C LEU A 109 -13.17 4.28 6.52
N ARG A 110 -12.83 5.53 6.81
CA ARG A 110 -13.81 6.62 6.98
C ARG A 110 -14.68 6.78 5.75
N GLU A 111 -14.08 6.86 4.56
CA GLU A 111 -14.84 7.04 3.32
C GLU A 111 -15.71 5.84 2.98
N ILE A 112 -15.22 4.60 3.20
CA ILE A 112 -16.03 3.38 3.02
C ILE A 112 -17.22 3.38 3.98
N ALA A 113 -16.98 3.64 5.28
CA ALA A 113 -18.04 3.68 6.28
C ALA A 113 -19.10 4.74 5.96
N ALA A 114 -18.67 5.92 5.51
CA ALA A 114 -19.57 6.99 5.08
C ALA A 114 -20.46 6.56 3.90
N ASN A 115 -19.91 5.85 2.90
CA ASN A 115 -20.69 5.32 1.80
C ASN A 115 -21.73 4.28 2.26
N ILE A 116 -21.33 3.37 3.15
CA ILE A 116 -22.25 2.35 3.69
C ILE A 116 -23.41 3.01 4.44
N LEU A 117 -23.14 4.00 5.29
CA LEU A 117 -24.17 4.73 6.04
C LEU A 117 -25.13 5.51 5.15
N GLN A 118 -24.70 5.91 3.95
CA GLN A 118 -25.53 6.58 2.95
C GLN A 118 -26.31 5.60 2.06
N GLY A 119 -26.18 4.29 2.28
CA GLY A 119 -26.82 3.25 1.46
C GLY A 119 -26.08 2.94 0.16
N ASN A 120 -24.87 3.47 -0.03
CA ASN A 120 -24.05 3.24 -1.22
C ASN A 120 -23.19 1.97 -1.04
N TYR A 121 -23.83 0.80 -0.99
CA TYR A 121 -23.14 -0.48 -0.89
C TYR A 121 -23.91 -1.59 -1.61
N ALA A 122 -23.24 -2.73 -1.84
CA ALA A 122 -23.86 -3.94 -2.37
C ALA A 122 -24.11 -4.94 -1.24
N VAL A 123 -25.28 -5.60 -1.25
CA VAL A 123 -25.61 -6.65 -0.28
C VAL A 123 -24.67 -7.85 -0.44
N GLY A 124 -24.15 -8.35 0.68
CA GLY A 124 -23.26 -9.51 0.72
C GLY A 124 -21.77 -9.11 0.78
N PHE A 125 -20.90 -9.99 0.28
CA PHE A 125 -19.48 -9.73 0.22
C PHE A 125 -19.16 -8.65 -0.83
N GLN A 126 -18.36 -7.65 -0.44
CA GLN A 126 -18.01 -6.53 -1.28
C GLN A 126 -16.50 -6.23 -1.18
N THR A 127 -15.85 -6.05 -2.33
CA THR A 127 -14.45 -5.60 -2.38
C THR A 127 -14.38 -4.06 -2.41
N PRO A 128 -13.25 -3.45 -1.98
CA PRO A 128 -13.07 -2.00 -2.08
C PRO A 128 -13.18 -1.44 -3.50
N ALA A 129 -12.97 -2.28 -4.53
CA ALA A 129 -13.06 -1.89 -5.92
C ALA A 129 -14.47 -1.42 -6.33
N TYR A 130 -15.52 -1.78 -5.56
CA TYR A 130 -16.87 -1.28 -5.77
C TYR A 130 -16.96 0.25 -5.79
N PHE A 131 -16.20 0.92 -4.91
CA PHE A 131 -16.17 2.39 -4.83
C PHE A 131 -15.31 3.02 -5.93
N GLY A 132 -14.49 2.22 -6.61
CA GLY A 132 -13.58 2.65 -7.66
C GLY A 132 -12.59 3.72 -7.19
N LYS A 133 -12.05 4.47 -8.16
CA LYS A 133 -11.11 5.57 -7.91
C LYS A 133 -11.72 6.69 -7.07
N MET A 134 -13.05 6.87 -7.11
CA MET A 134 -13.75 7.93 -6.39
C MET A 134 -13.55 7.87 -4.88
N LEU A 135 -13.28 6.68 -4.32
CA LEU A 135 -12.92 6.52 -2.92
C LEU A 135 -11.70 7.38 -2.55
N LEU A 136 -10.69 7.38 -3.44
CA LEU A 136 -9.43 8.08 -3.21
C LEU A 136 -9.53 9.56 -3.51
N ASP A 137 -10.40 9.97 -4.44
CA ASP A 137 -10.58 11.39 -4.80
C ASP A 137 -11.22 12.22 -3.66
N ARG A 138 -11.75 11.56 -2.62
CA ARG A 138 -12.30 12.19 -1.40
C ARG A 138 -11.31 12.25 -0.24
N ILE A 139 -10.11 11.72 -0.43
CA ILE A 139 -9.07 11.68 0.59
C ILE A 139 -8.04 12.78 0.29
N GLU A 140 -7.74 13.59 1.30
CA GLU A 140 -6.71 14.62 1.21
C GLU A 140 -5.49 14.29 2.08
N PRO A 141 -4.26 14.55 1.61
CA PRO A 141 -3.90 14.97 0.26
C PRO A 141 -3.70 13.75 -0.65
N ILE A 142 -4.41 13.66 -1.78
CA ILE A 142 -4.10 12.72 -2.86
C ILE A 142 -3.67 13.52 -4.09
N GLU A 143 -2.45 13.26 -4.55
CA GLU A 143 -1.85 13.87 -5.73
C GLU A 143 -1.57 12.77 -6.76
N TRP A 144 -2.41 12.71 -7.79
CA TRP A 144 -2.23 11.80 -8.91
C TRP A 144 -1.07 12.26 -9.80
N ASP A 145 -0.26 11.31 -10.26
CA ASP A 145 0.74 11.59 -11.29
C ASP A 145 0.01 11.90 -12.62
N ARG A 146 0.36 13.03 -13.24
CA ARG A 146 -0.16 13.47 -14.54
C ARG A 146 0.65 12.90 -15.69
#